data_AF-W5JWM7-F1
#
_entry.id   AF-W5JWM7-F1
#
_cell.length_a   1.000
_cell.length_b   1.000
_cell.length_c   1.000
_cell.angle_alpha   90.00
_cell.angle_beta   90.00
_cell.angle_gamma   90.00
#
_symmetry.space_group_name_H-M   'P 1'
#
loop_
_entity.id
_entity.type
_entity.pdbx_description
1 polymer ?
#
loop_
_entity_poly.entity_id
_entity_poly.type
_entity_poly.pdbx_seq_one_letter_code
_entity_poly.pdbx_strand_id
1 'polypeptide(L)'
;MYFHIISPLTFNDPRSSALTGFFASMIKFQIAEDLYPAEVAGLNYELYSAEKGLLLKVDGYNEKLPINVDEITAAMGRFSEKVNEGVFEVIKVKHFLPA
;
A
#
# COMPACT_ATOMS: atom_id res chain seq x y z
N MET A 1 -10.97 -6.55 -8.04
CA MET A 1 -11.71 -5.69 -7.08
C MET A 1 -11.00 -4.36 -6.99
N TYR A 2 -11.77 -3.26 -6.93
CA TYR A 2 -11.24 -1.90 -6.86
C TYR A 2 -11.87 -1.20 -5.66
N PHE A 3 -11.04 -0.68 -4.77
CA PHE A 3 -11.45 0.03 -3.57
C PHE A 3 -10.84 1.42 -3.57
N HIS A 4 -11.71 2.43 -3.45
CA HIS A 4 -11.29 3.80 -3.23
C HIS A 4 -11.56 4.16 -1.76
N ILE A 5 -10.48 4.25 -0.99
CA ILE A 5 -10.54 4.60 0.43
C ILE A 5 -10.42 6.12 0.51
N ILE A 6 -11.53 6.78 0.81
CA ILE A 6 -11.64 8.23 0.78
C ILE A 6 -11.32 8.79 2.16
N SER A 7 -10.42 9.77 2.23
CA SER A 7 -10.09 10.51 3.45
C SER A 7 -9.82 11.98 3.13
N PRO A 8 -10.40 12.93 3.87
CA PRO A 8 -10.11 14.35 3.66
C PRO A 8 -8.68 14.72 4.08
N LEU A 9 -8.02 13.90 4.92
CA LEU A 9 -6.71 14.23 5.47
C LEU A 9 -5.59 14.17 4.44
N THR A 10 -5.73 13.35 3.40
CA THR A 10 -4.60 12.98 2.52
C THR A 10 -4.19 14.09 1.55
N PHE A 11 -5.03 15.11 1.32
CA PHE A 11 -4.76 16.22 0.40
C PHE A 11 -4.87 17.61 1.03
N ASN A 12 -4.91 17.68 2.37
CA ASN A 12 -5.01 18.96 3.06
C ASN A 12 -3.77 19.84 2.86
N ASP A 13 -2.59 19.22 2.72
CA ASP A 13 -1.32 19.91 2.56
C ASP A 13 -0.27 18.99 1.89
N PRO A 14 0.85 19.54 1.38
CA PRO A 14 1.88 18.75 0.70
C PRO A 14 2.51 17.66 1.56
N ARG A 15 2.64 17.87 2.88
CA ARG A 15 3.19 16.88 3.80
C ARG A 15 2.22 15.71 3.95
N SER A 16 0.93 15.97 4.12
CA SER A 16 -0.10 14.94 4.22
C SER A 16 -0.20 14.11 2.94
N SER A 17 -0.06 14.75 1.77
CA SER A 17 0.00 14.05 0.47
C SER A 17 1.23 13.15 0.38
N ALA A 18 2.41 13.65 0.75
CA ALA A 18 3.64 12.85 0.75
C ALA A 18 3.55 11.66 1.72
N LEU A 19 3.03 11.88 2.94
CA LEU A 19 2.83 10.83 3.93
C LEU A 19 1.87 9.74 3.45
N THR A 20 0.85 10.10 2.67
CA THR A 20 -0.07 9.12 2.07
C THR A 20 0.66 8.22 1.06
N GLY A 21 1.53 8.79 0.23
CA GLY A 21 2.39 8.03 -0.68
C GLY A 21 3.41 7.14 0.04
N PHE A 22 4.00 7.64 1.13
CA PHE A 22 4.90 6.85 1.98
C PHE A 22 4.18 5.71 2.68
N PHE A 23 3.00 5.95 3.23
CA PHE A 23 2.17 4.92 3.84
C PHE A 23 1.90 3.78 2.85
N ALA A 24 1.43 4.10 1.63
CA ALA A 24 1.20 3.10 0.58
C ALA A 24 2.50 2.32 0.26
N SER A 25 3.63 3.01 0.15
CA SER A 25 4.92 2.38 -0.17
C SER A 25 5.42 1.47 0.95
N MET A 26 5.25 1.89 2.21
CA MET A 26 5.64 1.09 3.37
C MET A 26 4.74 -0.14 3.55
N ILE A 27 3.44 -0.02 3.33
CA ILE A 27 2.53 -1.18 3.34
C ILE A 27 2.96 -2.19 2.29
N LYS A 28 3.21 -1.74 1.05
CA LYS A 28 3.71 -2.62 -0.02
C LYS A 28 5.01 -3.32 0.37
N PHE A 29 5.92 -2.63 1.05
CA PHE A 29 7.14 -3.26 1.57
C PHE A 29 6.84 -4.33 2.64
N GLN A 30 5.96 -4.03 3.59
CA GLN A 30 5.62 -4.95 4.70
C GLN A 30 4.99 -6.25 4.22
N ILE A 31 4.18 -6.20 3.16
CA ILE A 31 3.43 -7.35 2.63
C ILE A 31 4.15 -8.06 1.48
N ALA A 32 5.25 -7.52 0.97
CA ALA A 32 5.88 -8.02 -0.26
C ALA A 32 6.31 -9.48 -0.14
N GLU A 33 6.93 -9.85 0.98
CA GLU A 33 7.39 -11.23 1.21
C GLU A 33 6.20 -12.18 1.41
N ASP A 34 5.24 -11.79 2.25
CA ASP A 34 4.06 -12.60 2.58
C ASP A 34 3.16 -12.85 1.35
N LEU A 35 3.01 -11.86 0.46
CA LEU A 35 2.16 -11.95 -0.73
C LEU A 35 2.90 -12.44 -1.98
N TYR A 36 4.22 -12.63 -1.93
CA TYR A 36 4.98 -13.12 -3.07
C TYR A 36 4.42 -14.44 -3.66
N PRO A 37 4.02 -15.46 -2.86
CA PRO A 37 3.39 -16.66 -3.41
C PRO A 37 2.06 -16.38 -4.12
N ALA A 38 1.28 -15.42 -3.63
CA ALA A 38 0.02 -15.02 -4.25
C ALA A 38 0.27 -14.34 -5.61
N GLU A 39 1.26 -13.46 -5.69
CA GLU A 39 1.67 -12.79 -6.92
C GLU A 39 2.17 -13.80 -7.97
N VAL A 40 3.00 -14.77 -7.57
CA VAL A 40 3.45 -15.87 -8.43
C VAL A 40 2.27 -16.73 -8.92
N ALA A 41 1.24 -16.90 -8.09
CA ALA A 41 0.00 -17.59 -8.46
C ALA A 41 -0.96 -16.73 -9.30
N GLY A 42 -0.57 -15.52 -9.70
CA GLY A 42 -1.37 -14.62 -10.55
C GLY A 42 -2.42 -13.81 -9.78
N LEU A 43 -2.26 -13.64 -8.47
CA LEU A 43 -3.07 -12.73 -7.65
C LEU A 43 -2.28 -11.43 -7.43
N ASN A 44 -2.58 -10.43 -8.24
CA ASN A 44 -1.85 -9.16 -8.24
C ASN A 44 -2.55 -8.13 -7.35
N TYR A 45 -1.77 -7.15 -6.89
CA TYR A 45 -2.30 -5.99 -6.19
C TYR A 45 -1.57 -4.71 -6.59
N GLU A 46 -2.30 -3.59 -6.53
CA GLU A 46 -1.72 -2.25 -6.63
C GLU A 46 -2.26 -1.42 -5.45
N LEU A 47 -1.35 -0.73 -4.77
CA LEU A 47 -1.68 0.22 -3.70
C LEU A 47 -0.93 1.52 -3.91
N TYR A 48 -1.66 2.62 -4.03
CA TYR A 48 -1.11 3.95 -4.29
C TYR A 48 -2.00 5.08 -3.79
N SER A 49 -1.42 6.27 -3.60
CA SER A 49 -2.16 7.49 -3.28
C SER A 49 -2.88 8.04 -4.51
N ALA A 50 -4.13 8.43 -4.35
CA ALA A 50 -4.99 9.03 -5.39
C ALA A 50 -5.64 10.30 -4.84
N GLU A 51 -6.12 11.25 -5.66
CA GLU A 51 -6.59 12.60 -5.28
C GLU A 51 -7.51 12.74 -4.03
N LYS A 52 -8.19 11.68 -3.59
CA LYS A 52 -9.09 11.71 -2.42
C LYS A 52 -8.75 10.68 -1.35
N GLY A 53 -7.59 10.03 -1.44
CA GLY A 53 -7.14 9.05 -0.46
C GLY A 53 -6.21 7.99 -1.05
N LEU A 54 -6.59 6.73 -0.87
CA LEU A 54 -5.83 5.57 -1.34
C LEU A 54 -6.67 4.75 -2.32
N LEU A 55 -6.02 4.21 -3.33
CA LEU A 55 -6.60 3.23 -4.22
C LEU A 55 -5.93 1.88 -4.00
N LEU A 56 -6.75 0.89 -3.68
CA LEU A 56 -6.37 -0.52 -3.64
C LEU A 56 -7.06 -1.24 -4.78
N LYS A 57 -6.26 -1.83 -5.66
CA LYS A 57 -6.72 -2.73 -6.71
C LYS A 57 -6.16 -4.11 -6.43
N VAL A 58 -6.99 -5.12 -6.60
CA VAL A 58 -6.60 -6.53 -6.52
C VAL A 58 -7.20 -7.27 -7.70
N ASP A 59 -6.42 -8.05 -8.44
CA ASP A 59 -6.89 -8.79 -9.61
C ASP A 59 -6.23 -10.18 -9.69
N GLY A 60 -6.78 -11.04 -10.55
CA GLY A 60 -6.43 -12.46 -10.61
C GLY A 60 -7.61 -13.40 -10.39
N TYR A 61 -7.31 -14.62 -9.92
CA TYR A 61 -8.32 -15.67 -9.71
C TYR A 61 -9.32 -15.34 -8.60
N ASN A 62 -10.60 -15.32 -8.96
CA ASN A 62 -11.71 -14.86 -8.11
C ASN A 62 -11.78 -15.54 -6.73
N GLU A 63 -11.48 -16.84 -6.62
CA GLU A 63 -11.60 -17.62 -5.38
C GLU A 63 -10.72 -17.10 -4.24
N LYS A 64 -9.59 -16.46 -4.56
CA LYS A 64 -8.60 -16.00 -3.58
C LYS A 64 -8.51 -14.49 -3.44
N LEU A 65 -9.21 -13.72 -4.28
CA LEU A 65 -9.24 -12.26 -4.20
C LEU A 65 -9.67 -11.73 -2.81
N PRO A 66 -10.72 -12.26 -2.16
CA PRO A 66 -11.14 -11.76 -0.86
C PRO A 66 -10.04 -11.92 0.21
N ILE A 67 -9.35 -13.07 0.21
CA ILE A 67 -8.26 -13.35 1.15
C ILE A 67 -7.12 -12.35 0.95
N ASN A 68 -6.74 -12.06 -0.29
CA ASN A 68 -5.68 -11.09 -0.59
C ASN A 68 -6.08 -9.67 -0.14
N VAL A 69 -7.34 -9.28 -0.31
CA VAL A 69 -7.87 -8.00 0.20
C VAL A 69 -7.81 -7.95 1.73
N ASP A 70 -8.20 -9.03 2.41
CA ASP A 70 -8.21 -9.10 3.88
C ASP A 70 -6.78 -8.97 4.44
N GLU A 71 -5.79 -9.66 3.86
CA GLU A 71 -4.39 -9.56 4.29
C GLU A 71 -3.83 -8.13 4.10
N ILE A 72 -4.08 -7.51 2.95
CA ILE A 72 -3.61 -6.15 2.67
C ILE A 72 -4.25 -5.14 3.63
N THR A 73 -5.57 -5.22 3.81
CA THR A 73 -6.29 -4.28 4.69
C THR A 73 -5.99 -4.51 6.18
N ALA A 74 -5.70 -5.76 6.58
CA ALA A 74 -5.21 -6.06 7.92
C ALA A 74 -3.82 -5.44 8.15
N ALA A 75 -2.90 -5.53 7.18
CA ALA A 75 -1.60 -4.86 7.25
C ALA A 75 -1.76 -3.34 7.37
N MET A 76 -2.70 -2.74 6.62
CA MET A 76 -3.04 -1.31 6.74
C MET A 76 -3.54 -0.95 8.14
N GLY A 77 -4.43 -1.75 8.72
CA GLY A 77 -4.99 -1.51 10.06
C GLY A 77 -3.97 -1.69 11.19
N ARG A 78 -2.99 -2.58 11.02
CA ARG A 78 -1.92 -2.86 12.00
C ARG A 78 -0.60 -2.14 11.69
N PHE A 79 -0.62 -1.18 10.76
CA PHE A 79 0.59 -0.54 10.25
C PHE A 79 1.55 -0.09 11.36
N SER A 80 1.03 0.57 12.40
CA SER A 80 1.79 1.11 13.52
C SER A 80 2.59 0.06 14.31
N GLU A 81 2.18 -1.20 14.28
CA GLU A 81 2.87 -2.31 14.97
C GLU A 81 4.15 -2.73 14.24
N LYS A 82 4.22 -2.51 12.93
CA LYS A 82 5.31 -2.94 12.05
C LYS A 82 6.08 -1.77 11.42
N VAL A 83 5.88 -0.54 11.89
CA VAL A 83 6.63 0.64 11.40
C VAL A 83 8.12 0.46 11.73
N ASN A 84 8.95 0.62 10.71
CA ASN A 84 10.41 0.58 10.84
C ASN A 84 11.01 1.84 10.21
N GLU A 85 11.73 2.62 11.01
CA GLU A 85 12.34 3.89 10.58
C GLU A 85 13.45 3.70 9.54
N GLY A 86 14.23 2.63 9.63
CA GLY A 86 15.25 2.30 8.63
C GLY A 86 14.64 2.02 7.26
N VAL A 87 13.53 1.27 7.22
CA VAL A 87 12.75 1.04 5.99
C VAL A 87 12.19 2.35 5.43
N PHE A 88 11.66 3.22 6.31
CA PHE A 88 11.16 4.52 5.90
C PHE A 88 12.24 5.37 5.22
N GLU A 89 13.44 5.47 5.80
CA GLU A 89 14.53 6.25 5.20
C GLU A 89 14.98 5.68 3.84
N VAL A 90 15.01 4.35 3.68
CA VAL A 90 15.30 3.72 2.37
C VAL A 90 14.24 4.09 1.32
N ILE A 91 12.96 3.98 1.68
CA ILE A 91 11.84 4.31 0.77
C ILE A 91 11.85 5.80 0.43
N LYS A 92 12.16 6.66 1.39
CA LYS A 92 12.29 8.11 1.21
C LYS A 92 13.34 8.45 0.17
N VAL A 93 14.54 7.88 0.26
CA VAL A 93 15.59 8.07 -0.76
C VAL A 93 15.08 7.66 -2.14
N LYS A 94 14.43 6.50 -2.28
CA LYS A 94 13.87 6.02 -3.56
C LYS A 94 12.82 6.98 -4.14
N HIS A 95 12.03 7.65 -3.30
CA HIS A 95 11.01 8.61 -3.74
C HIS A 95 11.59 9.93 -4.26
N PHE A 96 12.84 10.27 -3.91
CA PHE A 96 13.51 11.52 -4.30
C PHE A 96 14.66 11.32 -5.29
N LEU A 97 14.94 10.09 -5.73
CA LEU A 97 15.89 9.84 -6.81
C LEU A 97 15.18 10.02 -8.16
N PRO A 98 15.75 10.81 -9.10
CA PRO A 98 15.23 10.86 -10.47
C PRO A 98 15.42 9.48 -11.13
N ALA A 99 14.38 9.04 -11.84
CA ALA A 99 14.41 7.82 -12.67
C ALA A 99 15.40 7.95 -13.83
#